data_AF-A0A6P1CZ16-F1
#
_entry.id   AF-A0A6P1CZ16-F1
#
_cell.length_a   1.000
_cell.length_b   1.000
_cell.length_c   1.000
_cell.angle_alpha   90.00
_cell.angle_beta   90.00
_cell.angle_gamma   90.00
#
_symmetry.space_group_name_H-M   'P 1'
#
loop_
_entity.id
_entity.type
_entity.pdbx_description
1 polymer ?
#
loop_
_entity_poly.entity_id
_entity_poly.type
_entity_poly.pdbx_seq_one_letter_code
_entity_poly.pdbx_strand_id
1 'polypeptide(L)'
;GLEELTLEAPVLPPEEGALELQVLVDRADETGRRHFTFHYRIAGDGDDSWVRNASGILSGERPATEPLLDRLRAEPWPPSDAESVDPEWIPRHIEAASGLEYSGSFRSTERAWRRGDTVFAEVALDESIDPGGFTLHPGLMDAVGHAGLACLMWPEHGGDPEIGKLLFRWGGAR
;
A
#
# COMPACT_ATOMS: atom_id res chain seq x y z
N GLY A 1 6.61 -12.97 8.68
CA GLY A 1 5.78 -11.89 8.12
C GLY A 1 6.48 -10.57 8.31
N LEU A 2 5.88 -9.51 7.76
CA LEU A 2 6.32 -8.15 8.02
C LEU A 2 5.68 -7.70 9.33
N GLU A 3 6.47 -7.63 10.40
CA GLU A 3 5.97 -7.16 11.69
C GLU A 3 5.76 -5.65 11.66
N GLU A 4 6.70 -4.92 11.08
CA GLU A 4 6.65 -3.47 10.97
C GLU A 4 7.39 -2.96 9.74
N LEU A 5 6.87 -1.90 9.12
CA LEU A 5 7.54 -1.08 8.12
C LEU A 5 7.22 0.39 8.40
N THR A 6 8.22 1.25 8.44
CA THR A 6 8.09 2.70 8.54
C THR A 6 8.81 3.35 7.37
N LEU A 7 8.12 4.23 6.65
CA LEU A 7 8.71 5.07 5.61
C LEU A 7 9.34 6.31 6.24
N GLU A 8 10.56 6.62 5.82
CA GLU A 8 11.38 7.70 6.38
C GLU A 8 11.63 8.82 5.36
N ALA A 9 11.76 8.48 4.08
CA ALA A 9 11.96 9.42 2.99
C ALA A 9 11.32 8.91 1.70
N PRO A 10 10.68 9.77 0.88
CA PRO A 10 10.11 9.33 -0.40
C PRO A 10 11.21 8.95 -1.39
N VAL A 11 10.97 7.93 -2.22
CA VAL A 11 11.78 7.69 -3.42
C VAL A 11 11.15 8.48 -4.57
N LEU A 12 11.90 9.41 -5.14
CA LEU A 12 11.49 10.16 -6.33
C LEU A 12 12.29 9.61 -7.53
N PRO A 13 11.65 8.82 -8.40
CA PRO A 13 12.32 8.35 -9.61
C PRO A 13 12.75 9.52 -10.48
N PRO A 14 14.00 9.53 -10.98
CA PRO A 14 14.43 10.56 -11.91
C PRO A 14 13.74 10.36 -13.27
N GLU A 15 13.57 11.43 -14.04
CA GLU A 15 13.05 11.36 -15.42
C GLU A 15 13.98 10.52 -16.32
N GLU A 16 15.29 10.65 -16.11
CA GLU A 16 16.34 9.92 -16.80
C GLU A 16 17.35 9.35 -15.82
N GLY A 17 17.93 8.19 -16.14
CA GLY A 17 18.87 7.50 -15.27
C GLY A 17 18.23 6.33 -14.53
N ALA A 18 18.96 5.77 -13.57
CA ALA A 18 18.53 4.59 -12.83
C ALA A 18 18.48 4.89 -11.33
N LEU A 19 17.58 4.20 -10.62
CA LEU A 19 17.61 4.11 -9.18
C LEU A 19 18.36 2.84 -8.79
N GLU A 20 19.36 2.98 -7.92
CA GLU A 20 19.94 1.85 -7.24
C GLU A 20 19.22 1.64 -5.91
N LEU A 21 18.86 0.39 -5.63
CA LEU A 21 18.16 0.01 -4.41
C LEU A 21 19.02 -0.97 -3.61
N GLN A 22 19.05 -0.80 -2.30
CA GLN A 22 19.72 -1.71 -1.39
C GLN A 22 18.81 -2.04 -0.20
N VAL A 23 18.74 -3.31 0.13
CA VAL A 23 18.04 -3.78 1.33
C VAL A 23 19.07 -4.45 2.22
N LEU A 24 19.25 -3.92 3.43
CA LEU A 24 20.08 -4.54 4.45
C LEU A 24 19.17 -5.29 5.41
N VAL A 25 19.49 -6.55 5.69
CA VAL A 25 18.72 -7.39 6.61
C VAL A 25 19.69 -7.96 7.63
N ASP A 26 19.41 -7.68 8.90
CA ASP A 26 20.24 -8.14 10.00
C ASP A 26 20.09 -9.65 10.24
N ARG A 27 21.04 -10.18 11.02
CA ARG A 27 20.88 -11.50 11.62
C ARG A 27 19.64 -11.49 12.53
N ALA A 28 19.07 -12.67 12.71
CA ALA A 28 17.99 -12.81 13.66
C ALA A 28 18.49 -12.52 15.09
N ASP A 29 17.69 -11.80 15.87
CA ASP A 29 17.91 -11.60 17.29
C ASP A 29 17.50 -12.85 18.10
N GLU A 30 17.57 -12.76 19.43
CA GLU A 30 17.20 -13.84 20.36
C GLU A 30 15.73 -14.28 20.24
N THR A 31 14.86 -13.40 19.70
CA THR A 31 13.44 -13.65 19.47
C THR A 31 13.15 -14.14 18.04
N GLY A 32 14.18 -14.28 17.21
CA GLY A 32 14.03 -14.68 15.80
C GLY A 32 13.63 -13.53 14.86
N ARG A 33 13.58 -12.29 15.35
CA ARG A 33 13.24 -11.10 14.54
C ARG A 33 14.46 -10.59 13.79
N ARG A 34 14.24 -10.00 12.61
CA ARG A 34 15.30 -9.39 11.78
C ARG A 34 14.93 -7.95 11.50
N HIS A 35 15.80 -7.04 11.90
CA HIS A 35 15.70 -5.65 11.45
C HIS A 35 16.13 -5.55 9.98
N PHE A 36 15.51 -4.63 9.26
CA PHE A 36 15.94 -4.30 7.90
C PHE A 36 15.85 -2.80 7.63
N THR A 37 16.62 -2.34 6.66
CA THR A 37 16.57 -0.98 6.11
C THR A 37 16.57 -1.02 4.59
N PHE A 38 15.75 -0.17 3.98
CA PHE A 38 15.71 0.08 2.54
C PHE A 38 16.40 1.41 2.24
N HIS A 39 17.42 1.35 1.39
CA HIS A 39 18.14 2.51 0.92
C HIS A 39 18.00 2.66 -0.59
N TYR A 40 18.06 3.89 -1.08
CA TYR A 40 18.15 4.19 -2.49
C TYR A 40 19.20 5.26 -2.76
N ARG A 41 19.69 5.30 -4.00
CA ARG A 41 20.43 6.44 -4.56
C ARG A 41 20.15 6.55 -6.05
N ILE A 42 20.36 7.74 -6.61
CA ILE A 42 20.24 7.96 -8.05
C ILE A 42 21.59 7.62 -8.70
N ALA A 43 21.58 6.77 -9.71
CA ALA A 43 22.79 6.34 -10.39
C ALA A 43 23.34 7.49 -11.26
N GLY A 44 24.60 7.85 -11.03
CA GLY A 44 25.33 8.76 -11.93
C GLY A 44 25.00 10.24 -11.78
N ASP A 45 24.34 10.65 -10.70
CA ASP A 45 24.11 12.07 -10.37
C ASP A 45 25.34 12.77 -9.73
N GLY A 46 26.38 11.99 -9.43
CA GLY A 46 27.62 12.47 -8.80
C GLY A 46 27.58 12.50 -7.27
N ASP A 47 26.45 12.14 -6.66
CA ASP A 47 26.31 11.90 -5.23
C ASP A 47 26.28 10.39 -4.94
N ASP A 48 27.35 9.89 -4.34
CA ASP A 48 27.44 8.48 -3.96
C ASP A 48 26.69 8.16 -2.65
N SER A 49 26.02 9.13 -2.03
CA SER A 49 25.32 8.96 -0.76
C SER A 49 24.02 8.15 -0.91
N TRP A 50 23.83 7.22 0.03
CA TRP A 50 22.60 6.43 0.12
C TRP A 50 21.60 7.12 1.04
N VAL A 51 20.36 7.27 0.58
CA VAL A 51 19.25 7.78 1.38
C VAL A 51 18.45 6.60 1.92
N ARG A 52 18.18 6.59 3.23
CA ARG A 52 17.29 5.59 3.84
C ARG A 52 15.83 5.96 3.56
N ASN A 53 15.18 5.13 2.74
CA ASN A 53 13.77 5.26 2.41
C ASN A 53 12.86 4.66 3.49
N ALA A 54 13.24 3.52 4.06
CA ALA A 54 12.40 2.83 5.03
C ALA A 54 13.20 1.96 6.01
N SER A 55 12.57 1.60 7.11
CA SER A 55 13.07 0.60 8.05
C SER A 55 11.94 -0.28 8.58
N GLY A 56 12.27 -1.44 9.12
CA GLY A 56 11.26 -2.32 9.66
C GLY A 56 11.79 -3.58 10.32
N ILE A 57 10.85 -4.47 10.64
CA ILE A 57 11.09 -5.72 11.36
C ILE A 57 10.39 -6.87 10.63
N LEU A 58 11.14 -7.93 10.34
CA LEU A 58 10.61 -9.23 9.92
C LEU A 58 10.54 -10.15 11.12
N SER A 59 9.46 -10.91 11.25
CA SER A 59 9.30 -11.92 12.30
C SER A 59 9.00 -13.29 11.71
N GLY A 60 9.55 -14.34 12.32
CA GLY A 60 9.29 -15.73 11.92
C GLY A 60 7.95 -16.26 12.43
N GLU A 61 7.36 -15.63 13.43
CA GLU A 61 6.14 -16.11 14.08
C GLU A 61 4.88 -15.64 13.35
N ARG A 62 4.00 -16.61 13.03
CA ARG A 62 2.64 -16.35 12.60
C ARG A 62 1.72 -16.56 13.82
N PRO A 63 0.97 -15.54 14.26
CA PRO A 63 -0.03 -15.71 15.31
C PRO A 63 -0.99 -16.85 14.98
N ALA A 64 -1.23 -17.73 15.96
CA ALA A 64 -1.98 -18.97 15.78
C ALA A 64 -3.47 -18.76 15.44
N THR A 65 -4.01 -17.57 15.69
CA THR A 65 -5.40 -17.20 15.39
C THR A 65 -5.46 -15.84 14.70
N GLU A 66 -6.29 -15.75 13.67
CA GLU A 66 -6.56 -14.51 12.93
C GLU A 66 -8.07 -14.25 12.87
N PRO A 67 -8.66 -13.68 13.94
CA PRO A 67 -10.09 -13.40 13.98
C PRO A 67 -10.60 -12.56 12.80
N LEU A 68 -9.73 -11.73 12.21
CA LEU A 68 -10.06 -10.96 11.00
C LEU A 68 -10.24 -11.87 9.78
N LEU A 69 -9.34 -12.84 9.54
CA LEU A 69 -9.46 -13.77 8.42
C LEU A 69 -10.71 -14.64 8.55
N ASP A 70 -11.03 -15.08 9.77
CA ASP A 70 -12.25 -15.86 10.01
C ASP A 70 -13.51 -15.04 9.72
N ARG A 71 -13.52 -13.75 10.11
CA ARG A 71 -14.61 -12.82 9.77
C ARG A 71 -14.71 -12.59 8.27
N LEU A 72 -13.59 -12.38 7.57
CA LEU A 72 -13.57 -12.19 6.12
C LEU A 72 -14.07 -13.44 5.37
N ARG A 73 -13.70 -14.64 5.83
CA ARG A 73 -14.18 -15.91 5.24
C ARG A 73 -15.67 -16.16 5.45
N ALA A 74 -16.25 -15.61 6.51
CA ALA A 74 -17.67 -15.74 6.83
C ALA A 74 -18.54 -14.67 6.15
N GLU A 75 -17.93 -13.62 5.60
CA GLU A 75 -18.65 -12.55 4.91
C GLU A 75 -19.19 -13.05 3.56
N PRO A 76 -20.51 -12.88 3.27
CA PRO A 76 -21.02 -13.14 1.93
C PRO A 76 -20.34 -12.25 0.88
N TRP A 77 -20.14 -12.77 -0.32
CA TRP A 77 -19.56 -12.00 -1.43
C TRP A 77 -20.51 -11.99 -2.65
N PRO A 78 -20.96 -10.81 -3.13
CA PRO A 78 -20.78 -9.47 -2.54
C PRO A 78 -21.38 -9.33 -1.12
N PRO A 79 -20.88 -8.38 -0.30
CA PRO A 79 -21.36 -8.18 1.06
C PRO A 79 -22.84 -7.80 1.09
N SER A 80 -23.60 -8.43 1.99
CA SER A 80 -25.01 -8.11 2.21
C SER A 80 -25.17 -6.78 2.95
N ASP A 81 -26.28 -6.08 2.71
CA ASP A 81 -26.59 -4.80 3.38
C ASP A 81 -25.50 -3.74 3.24
N ALA A 82 -24.74 -3.78 2.13
CA ALA A 82 -23.70 -2.83 1.79
C ALA A 82 -24.10 -2.01 0.55
N GLU A 83 -23.84 -0.71 0.60
CA GLU A 83 -24.10 0.21 -0.50
C GLU A 83 -22.97 0.13 -1.51
N SER A 84 -23.30 0.06 -2.81
CA SER A 84 -22.28 0.07 -3.87
C SER A 84 -21.57 1.42 -3.91
N VAL A 85 -20.25 1.40 -4.02
CA VAL A 85 -19.40 2.56 -4.28
C VAL A 85 -18.98 2.52 -5.74
N ASP A 86 -19.12 3.64 -6.44
CA ASP A 86 -18.68 3.76 -7.83
C ASP A 86 -17.14 3.65 -7.90
N PRO A 87 -16.58 2.63 -8.58
CA PRO A 87 -15.13 2.47 -8.71
C PRO A 87 -14.45 3.66 -9.38
N GLU A 88 -15.13 4.36 -10.31
CA GLU A 88 -14.57 5.53 -10.99
C GLU A 88 -14.59 6.79 -10.11
N TRP A 89 -15.45 6.81 -9.10
CA TRP A 89 -15.46 7.89 -8.10
C TRP A 89 -14.24 7.81 -7.19
N ILE A 90 -13.77 6.62 -6.83
CA ILE A 90 -12.67 6.41 -5.86
C ILE A 90 -11.39 7.18 -6.24
N PRO A 91 -10.74 6.94 -7.39
CA PRO A 91 -9.49 7.63 -7.73
C PRO A 91 -9.71 9.14 -7.93
N ARG A 92 -10.85 9.55 -8.54
CA ARG A 92 -11.18 10.97 -8.74
C ARG A 92 -11.36 11.71 -7.42
N HIS A 93 -11.95 11.04 -6.42
CA HIS A 93 -12.16 11.61 -5.09
C HIS A 93 -10.85 11.71 -4.32
N ILE A 94 -9.97 10.71 -4.44
CA ILE A 94 -8.64 10.77 -3.83
C ILE A 94 -7.82 11.91 -4.44
N GLU A 95 -7.83 12.07 -5.77
CA GLU A 95 -7.19 13.20 -6.46
C GLU A 95 -7.71 14.54 -5.94
N ALA A 96 -9.03 14.72 -5.91
CA ALA A 96 -9.64 15.97 -5.43
C ALA A 96 -9.32 16.27 -3.95
N ALA A 97 -9.18 15.23 -3.12
CA ALA A 97 -8.97 15.38 -1.67
C ALA A 97 -7.49 15.43 -1.25
N SER A 98 -6.56 14.99 -2.10
CA SER A 98 -5.15 14.80 -1.70
C SER A 98 -4.11 15.11 -2.78
N GLY A 99 -4.53 15.45 -4.00
CA GLY A 99 -3.66 15.67 -5.14
C GLY A 99 -3.02 14.40 -5.70
N LEU A 100 -3.36 13.21 -5.17
CA LEU A 100 -2.82 11.95 -5.62
C LEU A 100 -3.56 11.45 -6.87
N GLU A 101 -2.88 11.55 -8.01
CA GLU A 101 -3.36 11.05 -9.29
C GLU A 101 -2.96 9.58 -9.50
N TYR A 102 -3.96 8.68 -9.55
CA TYR A 102 -3.74 7.27 -9.86
C TYR A 102 -4.05 6.95 -11.32
N SER A 103 -3.15 6.21 -11.96
CA SER A 103 -3.26 5.77 -13.36
C SER A 103 -2.68 4.36 -13.56
N GLY A 104 -2.96 3.76 -14.71
CA GLY A 104 -2.43 2.44 -15.08
C GLY A 104 -2.73 1.35 -14.04
N SER A 105 -1.68 0.65 -13.63
CA SER A 105 -1.75 -0.45 -12.64
C SER A 105 -2.24 -0.04 -11.24
N PHE A 106 -2.35 1.26 -10.96
CA PHE A 106 -2.85 1.77 -9.69
C PHE A 106 -4.36 2.05 -9.71
N ARG A 107 -5.04 1.94 -10.86
CA ARG A 107 -6.51 1.98 -10.96
C ARG A 107 -7.08 0.56 -11.02
N SER A 108 -6.81 -0.22 -9.98
CA SER A 108 -7.14 -1.65 -9.93
C SER A 108 -8.43 -1.98 -9.17
N THR A 109 -9.25 -1.00 -8.77
CA THR A 109 -10.53 -1.28 -8.10
C THR A 109 -11.62 -1.59 -9.13
N GLU A 110 -12.15 -2.81 -9.12
CA GLU A 110 -13.23 -3.22 -10.02
C GLU A 110 -14.61 -2.98 -9.43
N ARG A 111 -14.76 -3.24 -8.13
CA ARG A 111 -16.02 -3.09 -7.39
C ARG A 111 -15.72 -2.68 -5.96
N ALA A 112 -16.59 -1.88 -5.37
CA ALA A 112 -16.47 -1.51 -3.96
C ALA A 112 -17.84 -1.37 -3.31
N TRP A 113 -17.89 -1.60 -2.01
CA TRP A 113 -19.10 -1.51 -1.20
C TRP A 113 -18.78 -0.91 0.17
N ARG A 114 -19.75 -0.22 0.76
CA ARG A 114 -19.65 0.35 2.10
C ARG A 114 -20.81 -0.11 2.97
N ARG A 115 -20.49 -0.56 4.19
CA ARG A 115 -21.46 -0.86 5.25
C ARG A 115 -21.00 -0.18 6.54
N GLY A 116 -21.59 0.97 6.84
CA GLY A 116 -21.21 1.79 8.00
C GLY A 116 -19.76 2.29 7.92
N ASP A 117 -18.93 1.79 8.83
CA ASP A 117 -17.48 2.08 8.94
C ASP A 117 -16.61 1.03 8.23
N THR A 118 -17.22 0.04 7.59
CA THR A 118 -16.53 -1.03 6.88
C THR A 118 -16.63 -0.83 5.38
N VAL A 119 -15.50 -0.93 4.69
CA VAL A 119 -15.40 -0.86 3.23
C VAL A 119 -14.87 -2.17 2.70
N PHE A 120 -15.51 -2.66 1.64
CA PHE A 120 -15.14 -3.86 0.90
C PHE A 120 -14.75 -3.44 -0.51
N ALA A 121 -13.72 -4.07 -1.06
CA ALA A 121 -13.28 -3.81 -2.43
C ALA A 121 -12.86 -5.10 -3.11
N GLU A 122 -13.21 -5.21 -4.38
CA GLU A 122 -12.63 -6.17 -5.31
C GLU A 122 -11.57 -5.44 -6.13
N VAL A 123 -10.35 -5.95 -6.08
CA VAL A 123 -9.23 -5.38 -6.82
C VAL A 123 -8.60 -6.43 -7.72
N ALA A 124 -8.30 -6.04 -8.96
CA ALA A 124 -7.64 -6.88 -9.94
C ALA A 124 -6.68 -6.05 -10.78
N LEU A 125 -5.59 -6.67 -11.22
CA LEU A 125 -4.74 -6.08 -12.25
C LEU A 125 -5.44 -6.22 -13.60
N ASP A 126 -5.34 -5.18 -14.42
CA ASP A 126 -5.74 -5.27 -15.81
C ASP A 126 -4.94 -6.39 -16.51
N GLU A 127 -5.61 -7.20 -17.33
CA GLU A 127 -5.01 -8.36 -17.99
C GLU A 127 -3.84 -8.01 -18.93
N SER A 128 -3.75 -6.75 -19.38
CA SER A 128 -2.64 -6.26 -20.21
C SER A 128 -1.34 -6.00 -19.42
N ILE A 129 -1.40 -6.03 -18.08
CA ILE A 129 -0.27 -5.76 -17.21
C ILE A 129 0.41 -7.08 -16.85
N ASP A 130 1.67 -7.22 -17.23
CA ASP A 130 2.50 -8.36 -16.80
C ASP A 130 2.86 -8.21 -15.31
N PRO A 131 2.42 -9.13 -14.43
CA PRO A 131 2.77 -9.08 -13.01
C PRO A 131 4.22 -9.53 -12.72
N GLY A 132 4.98 -9.91 -13.75
CA GLY A 132 6.28 -10.59 -13.66
C GLY A 132 7.24 -10.05 -12.61
N GLY A 133 7.82 -10.96 -11.83
CA GLY A 133 8.84 -10.66 -10.81
C GLY A 133 8.29 -10.33 -9.42
N PHE A 134 6.98 -10.11 -9.26
CA PHE A 134 6.36 -9.80 -7.97
C PHE A 134 5.54 -10.96 -7.41
N THR A 135 5.64 -11.19 -6.09
CA THR A 135 4.66 -12.04 -5.37
C THR A 135 3.30 -11.35 -5.27
N LEU A 136 3.30 -10.02 -5.11
CA LEU A 136 2.13 -9.16 -5.16
C LEU A 136 2.54 -7.89 -5.90
N HIS A 137 1.88 -7.57 -7.01
CA HIS A 137 2.20 -6.39 -7.82
C HIS A 137 2.01 -5.10 -6.99
N PRO A 138 2.96 -4.14 -7.01
CA PRO A 138 2.86 -2.92 -6.19
C PRO A 138 1.57 -2.11 -6.43
N GLY A 139 1.16 -1.95 -7.69
CA GLY A 139 -0.10 -1.25 -8.01
C GLY A 139 -1.35 -1.95 -7.47
N LEU A 140 -1.34 -3.30 -7.42
CA LEU A 140 -2.43 -4.06 -6.83
C LEU A 140 -2.43 -3.94 -5.30
N MET A 141 -1.26 -4.04 -4.68
CA MET A 141 -1.08 -3.85 -3.23
C MET A 141 -1.58 -2.47 -2.79
N ASP A 142 -1.24 -1.43 -3.55
CA ASP A 142 -1.65 -0.06 -3.25
C ASP A 142 -3.18 0.11 -3.38
N ALA A 143 -3.77 -0.45 -4.44
CA ALA A 143 -5.21 -0.38 -4.71
C ALA A 143 -6.08 -0.99 -3.60
N VAL A 144 -5.57 -1.95 -2.81
CA VAL A 144 -6.30 -2.55 -1.67
C VAL A 144 -6.77 -1.47 -0.67
N GLY A 145 -6.02 -0.37 -0.52
CA GLY A 145 -6.35 0.71 0.40
C GLY A 145 -7.29 1.78 -0.16
N HIS A 146 -7.43 1.90 -1.48
CA HIS A 146 -8.03 3.08 -2.14
C HIS A 146 -9.48 3.32 -1.73
N ALA A 147 -10.32 2.29 -1.76
CA ALA A 147 -11.72 2.43 -1.38
C ALA A 147 -11.89 2.87 0.08
N GLY A 148 -11.08 2.30 0.98
CA GLY A 148 -11.07 2.69 2.40
C GLY A 148 -10.61 4.13 2.61
N LEU A 149 -9.53 4.53 1.91
CA LEU A 149 -9.04 5.90 1.94
C LEU A 149 -10.12 6.89 1.46
N ALA A 150 -10.75 6.64 0.32
CA ALA A 150 -11.79 7.49 -0.23
C ALA A 150 -13.02 7.59 0.69
N CYS A 151 -13.51 6.45 1.21
CA CYS A 151 -14.76 6.41 1.96
C CYS A 151 -14.63 6.73 3.46
N LEU A 152 -13.47 6.50 4.08
CA LEU A 152 -13.30 6.61 5.54
C LEU A 152 -12.31 7.70 5.96
N MET A 153 -11.27 7.95 5.17
CA MET A 153 -10.23 8.93 5.51
C MET A 153 -10.49 10.32 4.93
N TRP A 154 -11.14 10.38 3.77
CA TRP A 154 -11.55 11.62 3.11
C TRP A 154 -13.06 11.70 2.84
N PRO A 155 -13.96 11.36 3.78
CA PRO A 155 -15.38 11.22 3.48
C PRO A 155 -16.09 12.52 3.04
N GLU A 156 -15.53 13.70 3.35
CA GLU A 156 -16.06 15.01 2.97
C GLU A 156 -14.92 16.00 2.69
N HIS A 157 -15.21 17.12 2.01
CA HIS A 157 -14.34 18.19 1.44
C HIS A 157 -13.28 18.83 2.36
N GLY A 158 -12.79 18.16 3.41
CA GLY A 158 -11.71 18.60 4.30
C GLY A 158 -10.32 18.09 3.91
N GLY A 159 -10.15 17.62 2.68
CA GLY A 159 -8.85 17.38 2.08
C GLY A 159 -8.28 18.69 1.51
N ASP A 160 -6.97 18.83 1.56
CA ASP A 160 -6.24 19.88 0.84
C ASP A 160 -5.40 19.17 -0.22
N PRO A 161 -5.66 19.39 -1.52
CA PRO A 161 -4.88 18.75 -2.57
C PRO A 161 -3.40 19.18 -2.58
N GLU A 162 -3.05 20.28 -1.91
CA GLU A 162 -1.66 20.67 -1.71
C GLU A 162 -0.99 19.92 -0.52
N ILE A 163 -1.79 19.29 0.35
CA ILE A 163 -1.33 18.54 1.53
C ILE A 163 -1.84 17.10 1.43
N GLY A 164 -1.21 16.35 0.53
CA GLY A 164 -1.42 14.91 0.40
C GLY A 164 -1.10 14.17 1.71
N LYS A 165 -1.84 13.09 1.99
CA LYS A 165 -1.49 12.14 3.07
C LYS A 165 -0.97 10.87 2.44
N LEU A 166 0.23 10.46 2.85
CA LEU A 166 0.80 9.18 2.47
C LEU A 166 0.72 8.23 3.66
N LEU A 167 0.60 6.95 3.35
CA LEU A 167 0.80 5.91 4.35
C LEU A 167 2.24 6.00 4.86
N PHE A 168 2.40 6.05 6.19
CA PHE A 168 3.70 6.27 6.83
C PHE A 168 4.23 4.99 7.49
N ARG A 169 3.34 4.14 8.00
CA ARG A 169 3.72 2.96 8.77
C ARG A 169 2.70 1.82 8.60
N TRP A 170 3.22 0.60 8.49
CA TRP A 170 2.46 -0.63 8.46
C TRP A 170 2.88 -1.51 9.64
N GLY A 171 1.91 -2.17 10.26
CA GLY A 171 2.14 -3.15 11.31
C GLY A 171 1.41 -4.45 11.00
N GLY A 172 2.06 -5.58 11.22
CA GLY A 172 1.46 -6.91 11.15
C GLY A 172 0.96 -7.32 9.76
N ALA A 173 1.60 -6.87 8.69
CA ALA A 173 1.28 -7.30 7.33
C ALA A 173 1.70 -8.76 7.09
N ARG A 174 0.83 -9.53 6.43
CA ARG A 174 0.94 -10.99 6.29
C ARG A 174 0.68 -11.45 4.88
#